data_AF-A0AAX2ZFG8-F1
#
_entry.id   AF-A0AAX2ZFG8-F1
#
_cell.length_a   1.000
_cell.length_b   1.000
_cell.length_c   1.000
_cell.angle_alpha   90.00
_cell.angle_beta   90.00
_cell.angle_gamma   90.00
#
_symmetry.space_group_name_H-M   'P 1'
#
loop_
_entity.id
_entity.type
_entity.pdbx_description
1 polymer ?
#
loop_
_entity_poly.entity_id
_entity_poly.type
_entity_poly.pdbx_seq_one_letter_code
_entity_poly.pdbx_strand_id
1 'polypeptide(L)'
;MIYKIIILVMCHLIGDYVLQNDFIASTKGSNRYHMLVHSILYCIPFSVVFGIDIRLLIMFIGHFIIDTSKARYNYINYTQDQIYHYLYLIIYLI
;
A
#
# COMPACT_ATOMS: atom_id res chain seq x y z
N MET A 1 -12.84 -11.34 14.05
CA MET A 1 -11.59 -10.59 14.23
C MET A 1 -10.43 -11.19 13.44
N ILE A 2 -10.03 -12.44 13.70
CA ILE A 2 -8.93 -13.12 12.97
C ILE A 2 -9.16 -13.14 11.44
N TYR A 3 -10.36 -13.51 10.99
CA TYR A 3 -10.71 -13.52 9.57
C TYR A 3 -10.49 -12.17 8.88
N LYS A 4 -10.83 -11.06 9.55
CA LYS A 4 -10.64 -9.69 9.03
C LYS A 4 -9.16 -9.34 8.90
N ILE A 5 -8.34 -9.76 9.86
CA ILE A 5 -6.88 -9.58 9.81
C ILE A 5 -6.30 -10.33 8.61
N ILE A 6 -6.71 -11.59 8.40
CA ILE A 6 -6.26 -12.39 7.25
C ILE A 6 -6.62 -11.68 5.94
N ILE A 7 -7.87 -11.21 5.80
CA ILE A 7 -8.30 -10.44 4.62
C ILE A 7 -7.44 -9.20 4.40
N LEU A 8 -7.13 -8.44 5.46
CA LEU A 8 -6.32 -7.22 5.35
C LEU A 8 -4.91 -7.54 4.85
N VAL A 9 -4.29 -8.60 5.39
CA VAL A 9 -2.98 -9.09 4.92
C VAL A 9 -3.07 -9.51 3.46
N MET A 10 -4.13 -10.23 3.06
CA MET A 10 -4.32 -10.61 1.65
C MET A 10 -4.49 -9.40 0.74
N CYS A 11 -5.25 -8.39 1.15
CA CYS A 11 -5.41 -7.15 0.37
C CYS A 11 -4.06 -6.44 0.16
N HIS A 12 -3.26 -6.34 1.22
CA HIS A 12 -1.91 -5.80 1.15
C HIS A 12 -1.04 -6.59 0.17
N LEU A 13 -1.00 -7.92 0.30
CA LEU A 13 -0.20 -8.77 -0.58
C LEU A 13 -0.64 -8.68 -2.05
N ILE A 14 -1.95 -8.63 -2.32
CA ILE A 14 -2.47 -8.45 -3.67
C ILE A 14 -2.05 -7.08 -4.22
N GLY A 15 -2.18 -6.01 -3.43
CA GLY A 15 -1.81 -4.66 -3.83
C GLY A 15 -0.32 -4.52 -4.16
N ASP A 16 0.55 -5.02 -3.30
CA ASP A 16 2.01 -4.79 -3.38
C ASP A 16 2.78 -5.82 -4.20
N TYR A 17 2.28 -7.05 -4.32
CA TYR A 17 3.01 -8.15 -4.96
C TYR A 17 2.32 -8.66 -6.22
N VAL A 18 0.98 -8.66 -6.26
CA VAL A 18 0.24 -9.20 -7.42
C VAL A 18 -0.05 -8.11 -8.44
N LEU A 19 -0.54 -6.96 -8.00
CA LEU A 19 -0.91 -5.85 -8.88
C LEU A 19 0.28 -4.95 -9.24
N GLN A 20 1.36 -4.98 -8.46
CA GLN A 20 2.60 -4.31 -8.80
C GLN A 20 3.44 -5.20 -9.71
N ASN A 21 3.56 -4.82 -10.99
CA ASN A 21 4.47 -5.50 -11.91
C ASN A 21 5.92 -4.99 -11.81
N ASP A 22 6.85 -5.73 -12.43
CA ASP A 22 8.29 -5.41 -12.42
C ASP A 22 8.61 -4.02 -12.98
N PHE A 23 7.87 -3.57 -14.00
CA PHE A 23 8.05 -2.24 -14.58
C PHE A 23 7.76 -1.15 -13.54
N ILE A 24 6.62 -1.23 -12.85
CA ILE A 24 6.24 -0.27 -11.81
C ILE A 24 7.23 -0.34 -10.63
N ALA A 25 7.57 -1.55 -10.19
CA ALA A 25 8.49 -1.76 -9.07
C ALA A 25 9.87 -1.13 -9.33
N SER A 26 10.42 -1.31 -10.53
CA SER A 26 11.74 -0.78 -10.91
C SER A 26 11.76 0.73 -11.19
N THR A 27 10.61 1.35 -11.42
CA THR A 27 10.54 2.75 -11.86
C THR A 27 9.83 3.69 -10.88
N LYS A 28 9.08 3.21 -9.89
CA LYS A 28 8.35 4.05 -8.91
C LYS A 28 9.26 4.99 -8.11
N GLY A 29 10.51 4.59 -7.88
CA GLY A 29 11.51 5.43 -7.21
C GLY A 29 11.91 6.66 -8.01
N SER A 30 12.03 6.54 -9.34
CA SER A 30 12.47 7.63 -10.23
C SER A 30 11.30 8.40 -10.85
N ASN A 31 10.16 7.76 -11.10
CA ASN A 31 8.98 8.36 -11.72
C ASN A 31 7.79 8.51 -10.75
N ARG A 32 7.38 9.76 -10.48
CA ARG A 32 6.27 10.06 -9.55
C ARG A 32 4.91 9.56 -10.05
N TYR A 33 4.70 9.51 -11.37
CA TYR A 33 3.47 8.97 -11.94
C TYR A 33 3.36 7.47 -11.69
N HIS A 34 4.46 6.72 -11.80
CA HIS A 34 4.45 5.28 -11.50
C HIS A 34 4.22 5.00 -10.02
N MET A 35 4.78 5.84 -9.13
CA MET A 35 4.45 5.79 -7.70
C MET A 35 2.95 6.02 -7.44
N LEU A 36 2.38 7.04 -8.08
CA LEU A 36 0.94 7.33 -7.99
C LEU A 36 0.09 6.14 -8.47
N VAL A 37 0.41 5.60 -9.65
CA VAL A 37 -0.28 4.43 -10.22
C VAL A 37 -0.20 3.24 -9.28
N HIS A 38 0.97 2.95 -8.72
CA HIS A 38 1.14 1.87 -7.75
C HIS A 38 0.28 2.08 -6.50
N SER A 39 0.27 3.28 -5.92
CA SER A 39 -0.55 3.57 -4.73
C SER A 39 -2.05 3.44 -5.02
N ILE A 40 -2.50 3.77 -6.24
CA ILE A 40 -3.89 3.53 -6.67
C ILE A 40 -4.17 2.02 -6.78
N LEU A 41 -3.28 1.27 -7.44
CA LEU A 41 -3.40 -0.19 -7.59
C LEU A 41 -3.43 -0.88 -6.23
N TYR A 42 -2.61 -0.44 -5.28
CA TYR A 42 -2.60 -0.94 -3.91
C TYR A 42 -3.98 -0.86 -3.24
N CYS A 43 -4.70 0.23 -3.47
CA CYS A 43 -6.03 0.45 -2.90
C CYS A 43 -7.15 -0.38 -3.54
N ILE A 44 -6.94 -0.99 -4.72
CA ILE A 44 -7.99 -1.76 -5.43
C ILE A 44 -8.56 -2.92 -4.60
N PRO A 45 -7.75 -3.87 -4.08
CA PRO A 45 -8.29 -4.96 -3.27
C PRO A 45 -9.06 -4.46 -2.04
N PHE A 46 -8.61 -3.37 -1.42
CA PHE A 46 -9.33 -2.78 -0.29
C PHE A 46 -10.65 -2.13 -0.67
N SER A 47 -10.71 -1.44 -1.81
CA SER A 47 -11.96 -0.81 -2.28
C SER A 47 -13.02 -1.85 -2.64
N VAL A 48 -12.61 -3.00 -3.18
CA VAL A 48 -13.50 -4.11 -3.50
C VAL A 48 -14.05 -4.77 -2.23
N VAL A 49 -13.20 -4.98 -1.22
CA VAL A 49 -13.58 -5.72 -0.01
C VAL A 49 -14.28 -4.84 1.03
N PHE A 50 -13.83 -3.61 1.23
CA PHE A 50 -14.30 -2.72 2.29
C PHE A 50 -15.10 -1.51 1.79
N GLY A 51 -15.21 -1.33 0.46
CA GLY A 51 -15.87 -0.19 -0.14
C GLY A 51 -14.99 1.05 -0.24
N ILE A 52 -15.55 2.13 -0.79
CA ILE A 52 -14.88 3.42 -0.95
C ILE A 52 -15.38 4.37 0.13
N ASP A 53 -14.49 4.72 1.05
CA ASP A 53 -14.74 5.71 2.11
C ASP A 53 -13.46 6.46 2.48
N ILE A 54 -13.53 7.29 3.52
CA ILE A 54 -12.40 8.11 3.99
C ILE A 54 -11.18 7.27 4.44
N ARG A 55 -11.37 6.04 4.91
CA ARG A 55 -10.27 5.14 5.31
C ARG A 55 -9.44 4.74 4.10
N LEU A 56 -10.09 4.56 2.95
CA LEU A 56 -9.40 4.27 1.69
C LEU A 56 -8.50 5.44 1.27
N LEU A 57 -8.98 6.68 1.42
CA LEU A 57 -8.17 7.88 1.16
C LEU A 57 -6.98 7.99 2.12
N ILE A 58 -7.19 7.74 3.42
CA ILE A 58 -6.11 7.76 4.41
C ILE A 58 -5.06 6.68 4.08
N MET A 59 -5.50 5.49 3.70
CA MET A 59 -4.62 4.40 3.30
C MET A 59 -3.84 4.73 2.02
N PHE A 60 -4.49 5.33 1.02
CA PHE A 60 -3.83 5.78 -0.20
C PHE A 60 -2.71 6.79 0.11
N ILE A 61 -3.00 7.82 0.92
CA ILE A 61 -2.02 8.84 1.29
C ILE A 61 -0.88 8.23 2.10
N GLY A 62 -1.20 7.37 3.08
CA GLY A 62 -0.22 6.65 3.89
C GLY A 62 0.73 5.80 3.05
N HIS A 63 0.16 4.96 2.17
CA HIS A 63 0.89 4.13 1.23
C HIS A 63 1.84 4.96 0.37
N PHE A 64 1.32 6.01 -0.26
CA PHE A 64 2.11 6.90 -1.12
C PHE A 64 3.31 7.52 -0.38
N ILE A 65 3.13 7.95 0.87
CA ILE A 65 4.19 8.54 1.70
C ILE A 65 5.24 7.50 2.08
N ILE A 66 4.82 6.32 2.56
CA ILE A 66 5.73 5.25 3.00
C ILE A 66 6.61 4.83 1.82
N ASP A 67 5.99 4.52 0.69
CA ASP A 67 6.69 4.04 -0.49
C ASP A 67 7.58 5.11 -1.13
N THR A 68 7.16 6.38 -1.13
CA THR A 68 8.03 7.48 -1.57
C THR A 68 9.24 7.62 -0.65
N SER A 69 9.04 7.49 0.66
CA SER A 69 10.12 7.56 1.65
C SER A 69 11.15 6.46 1.44
N LYS A 70 10.72 5.24 1.09
CA LYS A 70 11.61 4.12 0.76
C LYS A 70 12.22 4.27 -0.64
N ALA A 71 11.40 4.23 -1.68
CA ALA A 71 11.84 4.00 -3.06
C ALA A 71 12.49 5.24 -3.70
N ARG A 72 12.10 6.45 -3.29
CA ARG A 72 12.64 7.70 -3.86
C ARG A 72 13.72 8.30 -2.98
N TYR A 73 13.49 8.36 -1.67
CA TYR A 73 14.38 9.09 -0.76
C TYR A 73 15.30 8.20 0.05
N ASN A 74 15.07 6.88 0.09
CA ASN A 74 15.82 5.93 0.92
C ASN A 74 15.88 6.34 2.40
N TYR A 75 14.83 7.00 2.91
CA TYR A 75 14.72 7.41 4.32
C TYR A 75 14.39 6.25 5.25
N ILE A 76 13.80 5.18 4.71
CA ILE A 76 13.41 3.98 5.45
C ILE A 76 13.90 2.74 4.72
N ASN A 77 14.20 1.68 5.48
CA ASN A 77 14.57 0.38 4.93
C ASN A 77 13.34 -0.50 4.65
N TYR A 78 13.56 -1.65 4.02
CA TYR A 78 12.51 -2.62 3.69
C TYR A 78 11.71 -3.09 4.91
N THR A 79 12.36 -3.34 6.04
CA THR A 79 11.67 -3.80 7.25
C THR A 79 10.76 -2.71 7.81
N GLN A 80 11.23 -1.46 7.87
CA GLN A 80 10.44 -0.31 8.32
C GLN A 80 9.24 -0.06 7.40
N ASP A 81 9.48 -0.12 6.09
CA ASP A 81 8.44 -0.05 5.06
C ASP A 81 7.31 -1.06 5.32
N GLN A 82 7.62 -2.34 5.46
CA GLN A 82 6.61 -3.38 5.73
C GLN A 82 5.90 -3.18 7.07
N ILE A 83 6.63 -2.80 8.13
CA ILE A 83 6.04 -2.50 9.45
C ILE A 83 4.99 -1.38 9.32
N TYR A 84 5.32 -0.29 8.62
CA TYR A 84 4.39 0.83 8.45
C TYR A 84 3.16 0.44 7.64
N HIS A 85 3.31 -0.36 6.58
CA HIS A 85 2.16 -0.87 5.83
C HIS A 85 1.20 -1.65 6.73
N TYR A 86 1.70 -2.61 7.53
CA TYR A 86 0.86 -3.39 8.44
C TYR A 86 0.23 -2.55 9.55
N LEU A 87 0.95 -1.55 10.09
CA LEU A 87 0.37 -0.62 11.07
C LEU A 87 -0.79 0.18 10.47
N TYR A 88 -0.70 0.60 9.21
CA TYR A 88 -1.78 1.32 8.53
C TYR A 88 -3.03 0.46 8.33
N LEU A 89 -2.91 -0.87 8.22
CA LEU A 89 -4.08 -1.76 8.10
C LEU A 89 -5.00 -1.70 9.33
N ILE A 90 -4.49 -1.27 10.49
CA ILE A 90 -5.26 -1.13 11.73
C ILE A 90 -6.45 -0.16 11.55
N ILE A 91 -6.40 0.79 10.60
CA ILE A 91 -7.52 1.70 10.31
C ILE A 91 -8.80 0.96 9.92
N TYR A 92 -8.66 -0.23 9.32
CA TYR A 92 -9.80 -1.07 8.97
C TYR A 92 -10.22 -1.99 10.10
N LEU A 93 -9.47 -2.11 11.21
CA LEU A 93 -9.88 -2.91 12.36
C LEU A 93 -10.84 -2.17 13.30
N ILE A 94 -10.81 -0.82 13.25
CA ILE A 94 -11.76 0.09 13.89
C ILE A 94 -13.08 0.07 13.12
#